data_AF-A0A7W1D552-F1
#
_entry.id   AF-A0A7W1D552-F1
#
_cell.length_a   1.000
_cell.length_b   1.000
_cell.length_c   1.000
_cell.angle_alpha   90.00
_cell.angle_beta   90.00
_cell.angle_gamma   90.00
#
_symmetry.space_group_name_H-M   'P 1'
#
loop_
_entity.id
_entity.type
_entity.pdbx_description
1 polymer ?
#
loop_
_entity_poly.entity_id
_entity_poly.type
_entity_poly.pdbx_seq_one_letter_code
_entity_poly.pdbx_strand_id
1 'polypeptide(L)'
;MIVDLPYEVRLEDKRLVEGWAQQRLPFDPKDGWKKDFKVELGAAIRRLVAGPHEGLHATYTNPQTDRVDIENALIYNVGTSAFRNSAHTQLKFERSFDAPASPRAHLEHYYRYEIVPLSEPLSAWRRGSSLVDWSSRLASLSFDTKAAVVWWATKHGEIKTHVDSPHAGWFGLQLEVEAPETAGNLADFVKPLTDGAIAALQSHAPGPDLAELAERVARSLGVNPAAVAQALCDESTAVLSGNRILWKRGIGVQWNPADERCVAGILRRTGSSSAEWVVRGKLFHPDPRS
;
A
#
# COMPACT_ATOMS: atom_id res chain seq x y z
N MET A 1 -7.47 39.95 10.06
CA MET A 1 -7.13 38.78 10.88
C MET A 1 -6.85 37.65 9.91
N ILE A 2 -5.59 37.22 9.75
CA ILE A 2 -5.29 36.04 8.93
C ILE A 2 -5.80 34.85 9.74
N VAL A 3 -6.83 34.17 9.24
CA VAL A 3 -7.32 32.94 9.86
C VAL A 3 -6.24 31.89 9.63
N ASP A 4 -5.63 31.43 10.71
CA ASP A 4 -4.60 30.41 10.59
C ASP A 4 -5.25 29.04 10.35
N LEU A 5 -5.44 28.71 9.08
CA LEU A 5 -6.00 27.43 8.66
C LEU A 5 -5.08 26.27 9.12
N PRO A 6 -5.66 25.16 9.62
CA PRO A 6 -4.90 23.99 10.09
C PRO A 6 -4.42 23.08 8.94
N TYR A 7 -4.65 23.50 7.70
CA TYR A 7 -4.17 22.85 6.49
C TYR A 7 -4.10 23.84 5.32
N GLU A 8 -3.41 23.44 4.26
CA GLU A 8 -3.37 24.13 2.96
C GLU A 8 -3.29 23.09 1.84
N VAL A 9 -4.00 23.31 0.73
CA VAL A 9 -3.92 22.48 -0.48
C VAL A 9 -3.60 23.37 -1.68
N ARG A 10 -2.63 22.95 -2.48
CA ARG A 10 -2.24 23.61 -3.73
C ARG A 10 -2.39 22.64 -4.89
N LEU A 11 -2.81 23.17 -6.02
CA LEU A 11 -2.85 22.45 -7.29
C LEU A 11 -2.12 23.29 -8.34
N GLU A 12 -1.07 22.71 -8.92
CA GLU A 12 -0.25 23.32 -9.93
C GLU A 12 -0.44 22.59 -11.26
N ASP A 13 -0.85 23.35 -12.29
CA ASP A 13 -0.96 22.93 -13.70
C ASP A 13 -1.68 21.60 -13.97
N LYS A 14 -2.56 21.16 -13.06
CA LYS A 14 -3.22 19.84 -13.10
C LYS A 14 -2.24 18.65 -13.14
N ARG A 15 -0.99 18.87 -12.74
CA ARG A 15 0.06 17.84 -12.72
C ARG A 15 0.60 17.57 -11.33
N LEU A 16 0.50 18.54 -10.43
CA LEU A 16 1.00 18.45 -9.07
C LEU A 16 -0.08 18.93 -8.10
N VAL A 17 -0.32 18.13 -7.06
CA VAL A 17 -1.07 18.52 -5.87
C VAL A 17 -0.15 18.44 -4.68
N GLU A 18 -0.16 19.48 -3.89
CA GLU A 18 0.54 19.54 -2.61
C GLU A 18 -0.46 19.81 -1.49
N GLY A 19 -0.25 19.21 -0.33
CA GLY A 19 -1.05 19.41 0.85
C GLY A 19 -0.17 19.50 2.08
N TRP A 20 -0.43 20.49 2.94
CA TRP A 20 0.19 20.61 4.26
C TRP A 20 -0.90 20.56 5.32
N ALA A 21 -0.66 19.85 6.41
CA ALA A 21 -1.62 19.73 7.51
C ALA A 21 -0.92 19.72 8.87
N GLN A 22 -1.61 20.23 9.88
CA GLN A 22 -1.13 20.21 11.27
C GLN A 22 -1.04 18.79 11.83
N GLN A 23 -1.87 17.87 11.34
CA GLN A 23 -1.87 16.47 11.75
C GLN A 23 -2.09 15.57 10.53
N ARG A 24 -1.53 14.37 10.58
CA ARG A 24 -1.79 13.32 9.58
C ARG A 24 -3.29 13.10 9.42
N LEU A 25 -3.74 13.03 8.17
CA LEU A 25 -5.12 12.69 7.81
C LEU A 25 -5.49 11.31 8.36
N PRO A 26 -6.45 11.21 9.30
CA PRO A 26 -6.86 9.94 9.86
C PRO A 26 -7.80 9.19 8.91
N PHE A 27 -8.09 7.94 9.25
CA PHE A 27 -9.15 7.20 8.57
C PHE A 27 -10.52 7.83 8.87
N ASP A 28 -11.28 8.07 7.80
CA ASP A 28 -12.69 8.50 7.81
C ASP A 28 -13.05 9.60 8.84
N PRO A 29 -12.43 10.80 8.75
CA PRO A 29 -12.75 11.92 9.63
C PRO A 29 -14.23 12.32 9.47
N LYS A 30 -14.95 12.41 10.59
CA LYS A 30 -16.40 12.64 10.60
C LYS A 30 -16.79 14.12 10.50
N ASP A 31 -15.96 14.99 11.02
CA ASP A 31 -16.20 16.43 11.14
C ASP A 31 -14.90 17.24 11.27
N GLY A 32 -15.05 18.57 11.26
CA GLY A 32 -13.98 19.53 11.42
C GLY A 32 -13.00 19.61 10.24
N TRP A 33 -11.91 20.33 10.46
CA TRP A 33 -10.95 20.68 9.41
C TRP A 33 -10.30 19.47 8.73
N LYS A 34 -10.22 18.30 9.40
CA LYS A 34 -9.67 17.07 8.80
C LYS A 34 -10.57 16.52 7.70
N LYS A 35 -11.89 16.63 7.88
CA LYS A 35 -12.85 16.28 6.84
C LYS A 35 -12.76 17.26 5.68
N ASP A 36 -12.68 18.56 5.97
CA ASP A 36 -12.54 19.60 4.95
C ASP A 36 -11.25 19.39 4.14
N PHE A 37 -10.13 19.15 4.83
CA PHE A 37 -8.84 18.81 4.22
C PHE A 37 -8.94 17.57 3.31
N LYS A 38 -9.57 16.47 3.77
CA LYS A 38 -9.79 15.27 2.95
C LYS A 38 -10.56 15.60 1.68
N VAL A 39 -11.64 16.37 1.80
CA VAL A 39 -12.51 16.74 0.67
C VAL A 39 -11.75 17.60 -0.32
N GLU A 40 -11.02 18.61 0.15
CA GLU A 40 -10.26 19.54 -0.68
C GLU A 40 -9.08 18.85 -1.37
N LEU A 41 -8.28 18.08 -0.62
CA LEU A 41 -7.18 17.29 -1.16
C LEU A 41 -7.68 16.29 -2.20
N GLY A 42 -8.74 15.54 -1.90
CA GLY A 42 -9.35 14.59 -2.82
C GLY A 42 -9.97 15.27 -4.06
N ALA A 43 -10.50 16.49 -3.94
CA ALA A 43 -10.97 17.27 -5.08
C ALA A 43 -9.82 17.74 -5.98
N ALA A 44 -8.71 18.18 -5.39
CA ALA A 44 -7.50 18.55 -6.13
C ALA A 44 -6.89 17.35 -6.86
N ILE A 45 -6.73 16.20 -6.17
CA ILE A 45 -6.18 14.96 -6.76
C ILE A 45 -7.03 14.48 -7.94
N ARG A 46 -8.36 14.58 -7.87
CA ARG A 46 -9.26 14.20 -8.98
C ARG A 46 -9.01 14.99 -10.27
N ARG A 47 -8.36 16.15 -10.18
CA ARG A 47 -7.99 16.99 -11.33
C ARG A 47 -6.69 16.55 -12.00
N LEU A 48 -5.90 15.68 -11.35
CA LEU A 48 -4.73 15.05 -11.95
C LEU A 48 -5.18 14.01 -13.00
N VAL A 49 -4.52 14.02 -14.16
CA VAL A 49 -4.80 13.08 -15.26
C VAL A 49 -3.48 12.53 -15.77
N ALA A 50 -3.30 11.22 -15.68
CA ALA A 50 -2.12 10.56 -16.25
C ALA A 50 -2.39 10.13 -17.70
N GLY A 51 -1.41 10.32 -18.59
CA GLY A 51 -1.40 9.74 -19.92
C GLY A 51 -1.06 8.24 -19.92
N PRO A 52 -1.00 7.60 -21.11
CA PRO A 52 -0.67 6.18 -21.26
C PRO A 52 0.75 5.82 -20.78
N HIS A 53 1.69 6.76 -20.86
CA HIS A 53 3.10 6.59 -20.47
C HIS A 53 3.47 7.34 -19.19
N GLU A 54 2.46 7.66 -18.38
CA GLU A 54 2.60 8.34 -17.11
C GLU A 54 1.94 7.52 -15.99
N GLY A 55 2.29 7.86 -14.76
CA GLY A 55 1.66 7.31 -13.57
C GLY A 55 1.59 8.35 -12.47
N LEU A 56 0.92 7.98 -11.39
CA LEU A 56 0.86 8.80 -10.18
C LEU A 56 2.04 8.47 -9.27
N HIS A 57 2.72 9.50 -8.78
CA HIS A 57 3.70 9.41 -7.70
C HIS A 57 3.19 10.18 -6.48
N ALA A 58 2.93 9.45 -5.40
CA ALA A 58 2.47 9.99 -4.14
C ALA A 58 3.59 9.98 -3.09
N THR A 59 3.82 11.09 -2.39
CA THR A 59 4.84 11.18 -1.33
C THR A 59 4.21 11.70 -0.05
N TYR A 60 4.47 11.03 1.06
CA TYR A 60 4.13 11.52 2.39
C TYR A 60 5.41 11.87 3.12
N THR A 61 5.47 13.07 3.68
CA THR A 61 6.64 13.53 4.41
C THR A 61 6.26 14.06 5.77
N ASN A 62 7.01 13.61 6.77
CA ASN A 62 7.01 14.16 8.12
C ASN A 62 8.37 13.82 8.77
N PRO A 63 8.98 14.75 9.52
CA PRO A 63 10.30 14.53 10.12
C PRO A 63 10.31 13.47 11.22
N GLN A 64 9.15 13.09 11.77
CA GLN A 64 9.05 12.07 12.81
C GLN A 64 9.17 10.68 12.18
N THR A 65 9.80 9.76 12.89
CA THR A 65 10.04 8.37 12.46
C THR A 65 8.97 7.38 12.94
N ASP A 66 7.84 7.89 13.43
CA ASP A 66 6.71 7.09 13.90
C ASP A 66 6.22 6.11 12.84
N ARG A 67 5.64 4.98 13.27
CA ARG A 67 5.07 3.97 12.36
C ARG A 67 3.92 4.56 11.54
N VAL A 68 4.01 4.40 10.22
CA VAL A 68 3.03 4.91 9.25
C VAL A 68 2.83 3.85 8.19
N ASP A 69 1.62 3.29 8.11
CA ASP A 69 1.18 2.53 6.94
C ASP A 69 0.94 3.55 5.83
N ILE A 70 1.87 3.58 4.89
CA ILE A 70 1.99 4.72 4.00
C ILE A 70 0.91 4.74 2.91
N GLU A 71 0.48 3.55 2.47
CA GLU A 71 -0.65 3.40 1.56
C GLU A 71 -1.95 3.88 2.22
N ASN A 72 -2.08 3.72 3.55
CA ASN A 72 -3.20 4.30 4.30
C ASN A 72 -3.12 5.83 4.31
N ALA A 73 -1.95 6.38 4.62
CA ALA A 73 -1.74 7.82 4.69
C ALA A 73 -1.96 8.51 3.34
N LEU A 74 -1.47 7.93 2.24
CA LEU A 74 -1.48 8.56 0.92
C LEU A 74 -2.71 8.24 0.08
N ILE A 75 -3.28 7.03 0.20
CA ILE A 75 -4.29 6.53 -0.75
C ILE A 75 -5.60 6.25 -0.04
N TYR A 76 -5.61 5.37 0.95
CA TYR A 76 -6.85 4.87 1.55
C TYR A 76 -7.61 5.96 2.33
N ASN A 77 -6.92 6.74 3.17
CA ASN A 77 -7.56 7.78 3.99
C ASN A 77 -8.11 8.94 3.14
N VAL A 78 -7.45 9.24 2.01
CA VAL A 78 -7.93 10.20 1.01
C VAL A 78 -9.17 9.66 0.31
N GLY A 79 -9.18 8.37 -0.02
CA GLY A 79 -10.26 7.65 -0.69
C GLY A 79 -9.89 7.32 -2.13
N THR A 80 -10.00 6.05 -2.50
CA THR A 80 -9.50 5.49 -3.77
C THR A 80 -10.10 6.16 -5.01
N SER A 81 -11.37 6.58 -4.92
CA SER A 81 -12.07 7.31 -5.99
C SER A 81 -11.41 8.64 -6.40
N ALA A 82 -10.56 9.22 -5.54
CA ALA A 82 -9.83 10.43 -5.87
C ALA A 82 -8.82 10.21 -7.03
N PHE A 83 -8.33 8.98 -7.18
CA PHE A 83 -7.23 8.62 -8.07
C PHE A 83 -7.68 8.01 -9.41
N ARG A 84 -8.99 8.00 -9.67
CA ARG A 84 -9.59 7.35 -10.86
C ARG A 84 -8.98 7.78 -12.20
N ASN A 85 -8.46 9.01 -12.27
CA ASN A 85 -7.90 9.61 -13.49
C ASN A 85 -6.37 9.50 -13.60
N SER A 86 -5.68 9.06 -12.55
CA SER A 86 -4.21 9.16 -12.45
C SER A 86 -3.50 7.85 -12.14
N ALA A 87 -4.21 6.84 -11.61
CA ALA A 87 -3.62 5.58 -11.15
C ALA A 87 -4.05 4.34 -11.98
N HIS A 88 -4.24 4.48 -13.29
CA HIS A 88 -4.57 3.35 -14.19
C HIS A 88 -3.36 2.55 -14.68
N THR A 89 -2.21 3.18 -14.93
CA THR A 89 -1.02 2.48 -15.45
C THR A 89 0.00 2.16 -14.36
N GLN A 90 0.33 3.15 -13.53
CA GLN A 90 1.28 3.00 -12.43
C GLN A 90 0.89 3.89 -11.26
N LEU A 91 1.10 3.35 -10.06
CA LEU A 91 0.97 4.05 -8.79
C LEU A 91 2.25 3.83 -7.99
N LYS A 92 2.98 4.90 -7.72
CA LYS A 92 4.10 4.92 -6.78
C LYS A 92 3.66 5.61 -5.50
N PHE A 93 4.10 5.09 -4.37
CA PHE A 93 3.95 5.75 -3.08
C PHE A 93 5.25 5.64 -2.29
N GLU A 94 5.66 6.69 -1.60
CA GLU A 94 6.85 6.62 -0.74
C GLU A 94 6.83 7.61 0.41
N ARG A 95 7.54 7.25 1.47
CA ARG A 95 7.70 8.08 2.66
C ARG A 95 9.03 8.79 2.53
N SER A 96 9.01 10.10 2.62
CA SER A 96 10.22 10.88 2.81
C SER A 96 10.29 11.36 4.27
N PHE A 97 11.50 11.71 4.70
CA PHE A 97 11.76 12.40 5.96
C PHE A 97 12.28 13.83 5.74
N ASP A 98 12.53 14.20 4.48
CA ASP A 98 12.98 15.52 4.08
C ASP A 98 11.82 16.30 3.45
N ALA A 99 11.21 17.18 4.25
CA ALA A 99 10.03 17.95 3.85
C ALA A 99 10.44 19.24 3.14
N PRO A 100 9.71 19.64 2.08
CA PRO A 100 9.86 21.01 1.59
C PRO A 100 9.47 22.00 2.69
N ALA A 101 9.96 23.23 2.57
CA ALA A 101 9.58 24.31 3.48
C ALA A 101 8.05 24.42 3.57
N SER A 102 7.52 24.26 4.78
CA SER A 102 6.10 24.40 5.03
C SER A 102 5.69 25.87 4.84
N PRO A 103 4.52 26.15 4.22
CA PRO A 103 4.05 27.52 4.10
C PRO A 103 3.77 28.17 5.46
N ARG A 104 3.56 27.36 6.51
CA ARG A 104 3.40 27.80 7.90
C ARG A 104 3.99 26.79 8.87
N ALA A 105 4.67 27.27 9.91
CA ALA A 105 5.48 26.44 10.80
C ALA A 105 4.71 25.29 11.50
N HIS A 106 3.42 25.43 11.76
CA HIS A 106 2.60 24.40 12.42
C HIS A 106 2.05 23.31 11.49
N LEU A 107 2.27 23.41 10.17
CA LEU A 107 1.84 22.38 9.22
C LEU A 107 2.98 21.41 8.93
N GLU A 108 3.09 20.38 9.77
CA GLU A 108 4.21 19.43 9.81
C GLU A 108 4.04 18.19 8.91
N HIS A 109 2.84 17.97 8.38
CA HIS A 109 2.52 16.82 7.53
C HIS A 109 2.36 17.26 6.08
N TYR A 110 3.26 16.79 5.23
CA TYR A 110 3.26 17.12 3.81
C TYR A 110 2.82 15.93 2.96
N TYR A 111 2.00 16.23 1.96
CA TYR A 111 1.45 15.30 0.99
C TYR A 111 1.74 15.84 -0.40
N ARG A 112 2.25 14.97 -1.27
CA ARG A 112 2.53 15.31 -2.66
C ARG A 112 1.93 14.27 -3.58
N TYR A 113 1.32 14.71 -4.66
CA TYR A 113 0.77 13.86 -5.70
C TYR A 113 1.13 14.43 -7.06
N GLU A 114 1.95 13.73 -7.82
CA GLU A 114 2.44 14.22 -9.10
C GLU A 114 2.22 13.20 -10.22
N ILE A 115 1.88 13.70 -11.40
CA ILE A 115 1.92 12.90 -12.63
C ILE A 115 3.34 12.90 -13.20
N VAL A 116 3.95 11.72 -13.24
CA VAL A 116 5.34 11.53 -13.67
C VAL A 116 5.46 10.49 -14.79
N PRO A 117 6.52 10.52 -15.60
CA PRO A 117 6.82 9.43 -16.54
C PRO A 117 6.94 8.07 -15.84
N LEU A 118 6.57 6.98 -16.52
CA LEU A 118 6.69 5.63 -15.95
C LEU A 118 8.13 5.23 -15.59
N SER A 119 9.11 5.84 -16.24
CA SER A 119 10.55 5.67 -16.00
C SER A 119 11.06 6.44 -14.78
N GLU A 120 10.30 7.43 -14.29
CA GLU A 120 10.71 8.26 -13.17
C GLU A 120 10.96 7.36 -11.95
N PRO A 121 12.12 7.42 -11.30
CA PRO A 121 12.33 6.63 -10.09
C PRO A 121 11.51 7.16 -8.90
N LEU A 122 11.56 6.41 -7.80
CA LEU A 122 11.23 6.93 -6.47
C LEU A 122 12.16 8.11 -6.13
N SER A 123 11.65 9.14 -5.47
CA SER A 123 12.40 10.37 -5.19
C SER A 123 13.23 10.24 -3.91
N ALA A 124 12.71 9.58 -2.88
CA ALA A 124 13.41 9.41 -1.60
C ALA A 124 14.26 8.13 -1.54
N TRP A 125 13.97 7.13 -2.37
CA TRP A 125 14.59 5.80 -2.25
C TRP A 125 15.19 5.26 -3.56
N ARG A 126 16.37 4.63 -3.46
CA ARG A 126 16.93 3.71 -4.46
C ARG A 126 16.51 2.29 -4.10
N ARG A 127 16.30 1.48 -5.13
CA ARG A 127 16.03 0.05 -4.98
C ARG A 127 17.36 -0.67 -4.83
N GLY A 128 17.61 -1.19 -3.63
CA GLY A 128 18.77 -2.03 -3.32
C GLY A 128 18.53 -3.50 -3.71
N SER A 129 19.10 -4.41 -2.91
CA SER A 129 19.01 -5.86 -3.13
C SER A 129 17.57 -6.39 -3.01
N SER A 130 17.27 -7.46 -3.75
CA SER A 130 16.01 -8.22 -3.61
C SER A 130 16.03 -9.01 -2.31
N LEU A 131 14.93 -8.97 -1.54
CA LEU A 131 14.72 -9.80 -0.37
C LEU A 131 13.95 -11.08 -0.75
N VAL A 132 12.97 -10.93 -1.63
CA VAL A 132 12.14 -12.02 -2.15
C VAL A 132 11.50 -11.60 -3.47
N ASP A 133 11.34 -12.57 -4.36
CA ASP A 133 10.54 -12.47 -5.58
C ASP A 133 9.40 -13.49 -5.50
N TRP A 134 8.21 -13.14 -6.00
CA TRP A 134 7.10 -14.09 -6.08
C TRP A 134 6.23 -13.89 -7.32
N SER A 135 5.46 -14.93 -7.63
CA SER A 135 4.43 -14.94 -8.67
C SER A 135 3.22 -15.73 -8.19
N SER A 136 2.03 -15.15 -8.33
CA SER A 136 0.77 -15.77 -7.93
C SER A 136 -0.32 -15.51 -8.95
N ARG A 137 -1.28 -16.43 -9.03
CA ARG A 137 -2.47 -16.29 -9.87
C ARG A 137 -3.69 -15.98 -9.04
N LEU A 138 -4.52 -15.08 -9.53
CA LEU A 138 -5.77 -14.68 -8.93
C LEU A 138 -6.89 -14.83 -9.97
N ALA A 139 -8.07 -15.27 -9.52
CA ALA A 139 -9.23 -15.35 -10.39
C ALA A 139 -9.68 -13.94 -10.84
N SER A 140 -9.71 -12.98 -9.91
CA SER A 140 -9.97 -11.57 -10.21
C SER A 140 -9.51 -10.65 -9.07
N LEU A 141 -9.28 -9.39 -9.40
CA LEU A 141 -9.17 -8.28 -8.44
C LEU A 141 -10.34 -7.33 -8.65
N SER A 142 -10.96 -6.91 -7.55
CA SER A 142 -12.01 -5.90 -7.50
C SER A 142 -11.88 -5.07 -6.23
N PHE A 143 -12.69 -4.02 -6.12
CA PHE A 143 -12.78 -3.21 -4.90
C PHE A 143 -13.16 -4.04 -3.65
N ASP A 144 -13.85 -5.17 -3.84
CA ASP A 144 -14.25 -6.06 -2.74
C ASP A 144 -13.18 -7.10 -2.38
N THR A 145 -12.10 -7.21 -3.16
CA THR A 145 -11.00 -8.14 -2.88
C THR A 145 -10.47 -7.93 -1.46
N LYS A 146 -10.41 -9.02 -0.70
CA LYS A 146 -9.87 -9.02 0.66
C LYS A 146 -8.41 -9.44 0.65
N ALA A 147 -7.64 -8.91 1.60
CA ALA A 147 -6.24 -9.31 1.82
C ALA A 147 -6.06 -10.83 1.93
N ALA A 148 -7.03 -11.54 2.53
CA ALA A 148 -7.03 -13.00 2.63
C ALA A 148 -6.89 -13.72 1.27
N VAL A 149 -7.52 -13.20 0.21
CA VAL A 149 -7.49 -13.81 -1.12
C VAL A 149 -6.09 -13.69 -1.72
N VAL A 150 -5.50 -12.50 -1.62
CA VAL A 150 -4.12 -12.22 -2.07
C VAL A 150 -3.11 -13.01 -1.26
N TRP A 151 -3.28 -13.04 0.06
CA TRP A 151 -2.46 -13.82 0.99
C TRP A 151 -2.44 -15.30 0.59
N TRP A 152 -3.62 -15.90 0.41
CA TRP A 152 -3.75 -17.31 0.08
C TRP A 152 -3.11 -17.64 -1.27
N ALA A 153 -3.39 -16.84 -2.30
CA ALA A 153 -2.80 -16.99 -3.62
C ALA A 153 -1.28 -16.84 -3.61
N THR A 154 -0.75 -15.93 -2.79
CA THR A 154 0.69 -15.70 -2.66
C THR A 154 1.37 -16.87 -1.94
N LYS A 155 0.80 -17.36 -0.82
CA LYS A 155 1.31 -18.54 -0.10
C LYS A 155 1.36 -19.81 -0.96
N HIS A 156 0.48 -19.92 -1.96
CA HIS A 156 0.43 -21.05 -2.90
C HIS A 156 1.08 -20.73 -4.26
N GLY A 157 1.69 -19.55 -4.38
CA GLY A 157 2.41 -19.13 -5.56
C GLY A 157 3.85 -19.64 -5.56
N GLU A 158 4.60 -19.20 -6.57
CA GLU A 158 6.04 -19.39 -6.62
C GLU A 158 6.70 -18.29 -5.79
N ILE A 159 7.41 -18.67 -4.73
CA ILE A 159 8.17 -17.74 -3.86
C ILE A 159 9.65 -18.12 -3.92
N LYS A 160 10.50 -17.14 -4.18
CA LYS A 160 11.96 -17.27 -4.18
C LYS A 160 12.56 -16.28 -3.19
N THR A 161 13.04 -16.78 -2.07
CA THR A 161 13.70 -15.99 -1.02
C THR A 161 15.18 -15.77 -1.37
N HIS A 162 15.73 -14.61 -0.98
CA HIS A 162 17.15 -14.26 -1.18
C HIS A 162 17.84 -13.84 0.11
N VAL A 163 17.22 -14.10 1.25
CA VAL A 163 17.74 -13.80 2.58
C VAL A 163 17.78 -15.07 3.41
N ASP A 164 18.81 -15.19 4.25
CA ASP A 164 18.99 -16.34 5.15
C ASP A 164 18.22 -16.19 6.46
N SER A 165 17.73 -14.99 6.78
CA SER A 165 16.97 -14.71 7.99
C SER A 165 15.88 -13.65 7.76
N PRO A 166 14.79 -13.66 8.55
CA PRO A 166 13.71 -12.69 8.40
C PRO A 166 14.18 -11.24 8.56
N HIS A 167 13.89 -10.41 7.56
CA HIS A 167 14.24 -8.99 7.54
C HIS A 167 13.39 -8.19 8.52
N ALA A 168 14.07 -7.40 9.38
CA ALA A 168 13.41 -6.62 10.42
C ALA A 168 13.29 -5.12 10.12
N GLY A 169 14.06 -4.62 9.16
CA GLY A 169 14.16 -3.20 8.83
C GLY A 169 13.08 -2.71 7.86
N TRP A 170 13.30 -1.51 7.33
CA TRP A 170 12.47 -0.97 6.26
C TRP A 170 12.64 -1.79 4.98
N PHE A 171 11.56 -1.88 4.21
CA PHE A 171 11.56 -2.51 2.90
C PHE A 171 10.75 -1.67 1.91
N GLY A 172 11.04 -1.85 0.64
CA GLY A 172 10.18 -1.39 -0.44
C GLY A 172 9.46 -2.56 -1.12
N LEU A 173 8.32 -2.25 -1.73
CA LEU A 173 7.45 -3.19 -2.42
C LEU A 173 7.36 -2.83 -3.90
N GLN A 174 7.54 -3.81 -4.78
CA GLN A 174 7.22 -3.68 -6.19
C GLN A 174 6.21 -4.77 -6.56
N LEU A 175 5.17 -4.36 -7.29
CA LEU A 175 4.11 -5.23 -7.78
C LEU A 175 3.86 -4.96 -9.26
N GLU A 176 3.81 -6.03 -10.03
CA GLU A 176 3.35 -6.04 -11.41
C GLU A 176 2.08 -6.86 -11.49
N VAL A 177 1.00 -6.20 -11.91
CA VAL A 177 -0.34 -6.75 -12.00
C VAL A 177 -0.69 -6.90 -13.47
N GLU A 178 -0.57 -8.12 -13.95
CA GLU A 178 -1.04 -8.50 -15.27
C GLU A 178 -2.55 -8.71 -15.20
N ALA A 179 -3.30 -7.90 -15.94
CA ALA A 179 -4.75 -7.80 -15.81
C ALA A 179 -5.44 -7.54 -17.16
N PRO A 180 -6.73 -7.91 -17.30
CA PRO A 180 -7.54 -7.49 -18.44
C PRO A 180 -7.59 -5.96 -18.58
N GLU A 181 -7.76 -5.45 -19.80
CA GLU A 181 -7.85 -4.00 -20.05
C GLU A 181 -8.99 -3.31 -19.28
N THR A 182 -10.05 -4.06 -18.98
CA THR A 182 -11.23 -3.62 -18.22
C THR A 182 -11.00 -3.55 -16.70
N ALA A 183 -9.81 -3.90 -16.23
CA ALA A 183 -9.42 -3.82 -14.82
C ALA A 183 -9.63 -2.42 -14.23
N GLY A 184 -10.05 -2.38 -12.97
CA GLY A 184 -10.20 -1.15 -12.19
C GLY A 184 -8.90 -0.38 -11.97
N ASN A 185 -8.99 0.70 -11.20
CA ASN A 185 -7.86 1.57 -10.90
C ASN A 185 -6.93 0.92 -9.86
N LEU A 186 -5.60 1.12 -9.98
CA LEU A 186 -4.63 0.54 -9.04
C LEU A 186 -4.89 0.97 -7.58
N ALA A 187 -5.43 2.17 -7.37
CA ALA A 187 -5.76 2.67 -6.04
C ALA A 187 -6.87 1.85 -5.36
N ASP A 188 -7.75 1.18 -6.11
CA ASP A 188 -8.84 0.39 -5.53
C ASP A 188 -8.36 -0.92 -4.91
N PHE A 189 -7.23 -1.45 -5.37
CA PHE A 189 -6.68 -2.73 -4.91
C PHE A 189 -5.28 -2.65 -4.31
N VAL A 190 -4.65 -1.47 -4.25
CA VAL A 190 -3.33 -1.29 -3.60
C VAL A 190 -3.34 -1.82 -2.18
N LYS A 191 -4.40 -1.56 -1.41
CA LYS A 191 -4.49 -2.00 -0.03
C LYS A 191 -4.55 -3.53 0.11
N PRO A 192 -5.54 -4.24 -0.47
CA PRO A 192 -5.57 -5.70 -0.36
C PRO A 192 -4.34 -6.38 -0.98
N LEU A 193 -3.74 -5.81 -2.03
CA LEU A 193 -2.49 -6.33 -2.59
C LEU A 193 -1.32 -6.20 -1.61
N THR A 194 -1.11 -5.01 -1.06
CA THR A 194 -0.03 -4.74 -0.09
C THR A 194 -0.24 -5.56 1.18
N ASP A 195 -1.41 -5.47 1.81
CA ASP A 195 -1.70 -6.17 3.06
C ASP A 195 -1.55 -7.69 2.90
N GLY A 196 -2.12 -8.26 1.82
CA GLY A 196 -2.11 -9.70 1.58
C GLY A 196 -0.73 -10.24 1.19
N ALA A 197 0.01 -9.53 0.33
CA ALA A 197 1.35 -9.95 -0.06
C ALA A 197 2.34 -9.87 1.11
N ILE A 198 2.33 -8.78 1.88
CA ILE A 198 3.20 -8.63 3.05
C ILE A 198 2.86 -9.69 4.11
N ALA A 199 1.56 -9.93 4.36
CA ALA A 199 1.15 -10.98 5.28
C ALA A 199 1.57 -12.39 4.82
N ALA A 200 1.65 -12.65 3.52
CA ALA A 200 2.07 -13.96 2.99
C ALA A 200 3.57 -14.20 3.17
N LEU A 201 4.34 -13.12 3.28
CA LEU A 201 5.79 -13.13 3.49
C LEU A 201 6.17 -13.05 4.97
N GLN A 202 5.20 -13.24 5.86
CA GLN A 202 5.35 -13.36 7.31
C GLN A 202 4.79 -14.72 7.78
N SER A 203 5.24 -15.16 8.95
CA SER A 203 4.61 -16.25 9.69
C SER A 203 3.80 -15.70 10.87
N HIS A 204 2.71 -16.39 11.20
CA HIS A 204 1.93 -16.17 12.40
C HIS A 204 2.46 -17.09 13.49
N ALA A 205 2.89 -16.52 14.62
CA ALA A 205 3.32 -17.33 15.76
C ALA A 205 2.11 -18.12 16.29
N PRO A 206 2.23 -19.44 16.48
CA PRO A 206 1.13 -20.25 16.99
C PRO A 206 0.72 -19.78 18.39
N GLY A 207 -0.58 -19.71 18.62
CA GLY A 207 -1.18 -19.27 19.87
C GLY A 207 -2.51 -19.96 20.14
N PRO A 208 -3.11 -19.75 21.34
CA PRO A 208 -4.34 -20.43 21.72
C PRO A 208 -5.55 -20.09 20.84
N ASP A 209 -5.50 -18.97 20.10
CA ASP A 209 -6.55 -18.53 19.19
C ASP A 209 -6.29 -18.90 17.72
N LEU A 210 -5.20 -19.61 17.39
CA LEU A 210 -4.85 -19.96 16.01
C LEU A 210 -5.97 -20.72 15.29
N ALA A 211 -6.58 -21.71 15.95
CA ALA A 211 -7.66 -22.50 15.37
C ALA A 211 -8.88 -21.62 15.01
N GLU A 212 -9.27 -20.71 15.90
CA GLU A 212 -10.38 -19.78 15.68
C GLU A 212 -10.07 -18.78 14.56
N LEU A 213 -8.85 -18.23 14.53
CA LEU A 213 -8.39 -17.32 13.48
C LEU A 213 -8.38 -18.01 12.11
N ALA A 214 -7.85 -19.23 12.05
CA ALA A 214 -7.81 -20.03 10.84
C ALA A 214 -9.21 -20.38 10.33
N GLU A 215 -10.15 -20.72 11.21
CA GLU A 215 -11.54 -21.00 10.82
C GLU A 215 -12.22 -19.76 10.21
N ARG A 216 -12.03 -18.58 10.80
CA ARG A 216 -12.60 -17.32 10.28
C ARG A 216 -12.05 -16.97 8.90
N VAL A 217 -10.74 -17.13 8.70
CA VAL A 217 -10.10 -16.91 7.39
C VAL A 217 -10.57 -17.96 6.37
N ALA A 218 -10.57 -19.23 6.74
CA ALA A 218 -11.01 -20.34 5.91
C ALA A 218 -12.45 -20.18 5.44
N ARG A 219 -13.35 -19.74 6.32
CA ARG A 219 -14.75 -19.41 5.98
C ARG A 219 -14.83 -18.32 4.91
N SER A 220 -13.98 -17.28 4.99
CA SER A 220 -13.96 -16.20 4.00
C SER A 220 -13.41 -16.63 2.64
N LEU A 221 -12.57 -17.66 2.62
CA LEU A 221 -11.91 -18.19 1.42
C LEU A 221 -12.62 -19.42 0.83
N GLY A 222 -13.51 -20.07 1.58
CA GLY A 222 -14.12 -21.34 1.18
C GLY A 222 -13.14 -22.52 1.17
N VAL A 223 -12.13 -22.52 2.04
CA VAL A 223 -11.08 -23.54 2.08
C VAL A 223 -11.04 -24.28 3.43
N ASN A 224 -10.16 -25.27 3.57
CA ASN A 224 -10.00 -26.04 4.81
C ASN A 224 -9.29 -25.22 5.93
N PRO A 225 -9.89 -25.07 7.13
CA PRO A 225 -9.26 -24.40 8.28
C PRO A 225 -7.88 -24.94 8.67
N ALA A 226 -7.66 -26.25 8.58
CA ALA A 226 -6.37 -26.86 8.92
C ALA A 226 -5.26 -26.41 7.94
N ALA A 227 -5.59 -26.32 6.65
CA ALA A 227 -4.66 -25.83 5.63
C ALA A 227 -4.33 -24.33 5.84
N VAL A 228 -5.32 -23.54 6.27
CA VAL A 228 -5.10 -22.14 6.64
C VAL A 228 -4.20 -22.01 7.87
N ALA A 229 -4.42 -22.80 8.92
CA ALA A 229 -3.57 -22.79 10.11
C ALA A 229 -2.12 -23.16 9.77
N GLN A 230 -1.94 -24.19 8.94
CA GLN A 230 -0.61 -24.58 8.45
C GLN A 230 0.07 -23.47 7.65
N ALA A 231 -0.65 -22.86 6.69
CA ALA A 231 -0.10 -21.77 5.87
C ALA A 231 0.20 -20.51 6.68
N LEU A 232 -0.58 -20.21 7.73
CA LEU A 232 -0.33 -19.10 8.64
C LEU A 232 0.99 -19.29 9.40
N CYS A 233 1.27 -20.51 9.89
CA CYS A 233 2.48 -20.81 10.65
C CYS A 233 3.66 -21.24 9.79
N ASP A 234 3.53 -21.29 8.46
CA ASP A 234 4.62 -21.66 7.57
C ASP A 234 5.73 -20.59 7.55
N GLU A 235 6.88 -20.95 8.11
CA GLU A 235 8.08 -20.12 8.18
C GLU A 235 8.96 -20.23 6.94
N SER A 236 8.75 -21.23 6.06
CA SER A 236 9.59 -21.41 4.86
C SER A 236 9.50 -20.25 3.88
N THR A 237 8.41 -19.48 3.96
CA THR A 237 8.14 -18.30 3.14
C THR A 237 8.21 -16.98 3.95
N ALA A 238 8.59 -17.05 5.24
CA ALA A 238 8.64 -15.90 6.13
C ALA A 238 9.92 -15.07 5.95
N VAL A 239 9.88 -14.16 4.99
CA VAL A 239 10.99 -13.25 4.64
C VAL A 239 11.02 -12.03 5.56
N LEU A 240 9.88 -11.65 6.13
CA LEU A 240 9.76 -10.51 7.03
C LEU A 240 9.58 -10.97 8.47
N SER A 241 10.25 -10.31 9.41
CA SER A 241 10.04 -10.60 10.83
C SER A 241 8.66 -10.10 11.30
N GLY A 242 8.11 -10.70 12.34
CA GLY A 242 6.82 -10.31 12.92
C GLY A 242 6.04 -11.54 13.34
N ASN A 243 5.35 -11.44 14.47
CA ASN A 243 4.85 -12.64 15.16
C ASN A 243 3.32 -12.73 15.16
N ARG A 244 2.61 -11.65 14.79
CA ARG A 244 1.15 -11.61 14.84
C ARG A 244 0.54 -10.82 13.70
N ILE A 245 0.23 -11.54 12.63
CA ILE A 245 -0.40 -10.98 11.42
C ILE A 245 -1.93 -10.93 11.48
N LEU A 246 -2.56 -11.57 12.47
CA LEU A 246 -4.02 -11.65 12.59
C LEU A 246 -4.52 -11.32 14.00
N TRP A 247 -5.65 -10.61 14.04
CA TRP A 247 -6.42 -10.33 15.24
C TRP A 247 -7.90 -10.67 15.01
N LYS A 248 -8.60 -11.04 16.08
CA LYS A 248 -10.05 -11.25 16.03
C LYS A 248 -10.75 -9.90 15.83
N ARG A 249 -11.70 -9.82 14.89
CA ARG A 249 -12.50 -8.61 14.66
C ARG A 249 -13.92 -8.97 14.23
N GLY A 250 -14.90 -8.71 15.11
CA GLY A 250 -16.29 -9.11 14.87
C GLY A 250 -16.38 -10.60 14.54
N ILE A 251 -17.07 -10.94 13.44
CA ILE A 251 -17.18 -12.32 12.92
C ILE A 251 -15.97 -12.77 12.07
N GLY A 252 -15.08 -11.84 11.71
CA GLY A 252 -13.94 -12.08 10.83
C GLY A 252 -12.60 -11.86 11.55
N VAL A 253 -11.59 -11.48 10.77
CA VAL A 253 -10.25 -11.14 11.27
C VAL A 253 -9.85 -9.75 10.80
N GLN A 254 -8.94 -9.13 11.54
CA GLN A 254 -8.16 -8.00 11.08
C GLN A 254 -6.76 -8.49 10.70
N TRP A 255 -6.37 -8.20 9.46
CA TRP A 255 -4.99 -8.34 9.00
C TRP A 255 -4.17 -7.19 9.57
N ASN A 256 -3.01 -7.53 10.12
CA ASN A 256 -2.04 -6.58 10.67
C ASN A 256 -0.63 -7.02 10.24
N PRO A 257 -0.34 -7.03 8.93
CA PRO A 257 1.01 -7.27 8.45
C PRO A 257 1.97 -6.20 8.96
N ALA A 258 3.28 -6.40 8.77
CA ALA A 258 4.27 -5.40 9.12
C ALA A 258 4.45 -4.33 8.01
N ASP A 259 3.33 -3.83 7.48
CA ASP A 259 3.24 -2.84 6.40
C ASP A 259 3.68 -1.44 6.83
N GLU A 260 3.72 -1.15 8.12
CA GLU A 260 4.26 0.09 8.67
C GLU A 260 5.78 0.25 8.44
N ARG A 261 6.46 -0.83 8.05
CA ARG A 261 7.87 -0.83 7.63
C ARG A 261 8.05 -0.70 6.11
N CYS A 262 6.96 -0.70 5.35
CA CYS A 262 6.98 -0.44 3.92
C CYS A 262 7.15 1.06 3.68
N VAL A 263 8.35 1.49 3.27
CA VAL A 263 8.65 2.91 3.05
C VAL A 263 8.44 3.36 1.60
N ALA A 264 8.32 2.41 0.68
CA ALA A 264 8.05 2.70 -0.72
C ALA A 264 7.30 1.55 -1.42
N GLY A 265 6.44 1.90 -2.37
CA GLY A 265 5.67 0.98 -3.18
C GLY A 265 5.63 1.40 -4.64
N ILE A 266 5.73 0.43 -5.54
CA ILE A 266 5.57 0.62 -6.99
C ILE A 266 4.60 -0.43 -7.49
N LEU A 267 3.39 -0.01 -7.87
CA LEU A 267 2.40 -0.86 -8.49
C LEU A 267 2.32 -0.50 -9.98
N ARG A 268 2.49 -1.48 -10.85
CA ARG A 268 2.36 -1.31 -12.29
C ARG A 268 1.35 -2.30 -12.83
N ARG A 269 0.46 -1.81 -13.69
CA ARG A 269 -0.43 -2.67 -14.48
C ARG A 269 0.22 -2.98 -15.83
N THR A 270 0.16 -4.24 -16.23
CA THR A 270 0.47 -4.67 -17.60
C THR A 270 -0.78 -5.28 -18.21
N GLY A 271 -1.07 -4.95 -19.47
CA GLY A 271 -2.21 -5.52 -20.17
C GLY A 271 -2.00 -7.01 -20.43
N SER A 272 -3.09 -7.78 -20.35
CA SER A 272 -3.15 -9.18 -20.77
C SER A 272 -4.37 -9.42 -21.64
N SER A 273 -4.23 -10.31 -22.62
CA SER A 273 -5.37 -10.88 -23.34
C SER A 273 -6.05 -12.01 -22.56
N SER A 274 -5.44 -12.46 -21.46
CA SER A 274 -6.01 -13.46 -20.56
C SER A 274 -7.04 -12.86 -19.62
N ALA A 275 -8.06 -13.65 -19.25
CA ALA A 275 -8.99 -13.31 -18.20
C ALA A 275 -8.39 -13.53 -16.79
N GLU A 276 -7.31 -14.31 -16.69
CA GLU A 276 -6.62 -14.57 -15.42
C GLU A 276 -5.73 -13.41 -15.01
N TRP A 277 -5.66 -13.16 -13.70
CA TRP A 277 -4.78 -12.15 -13.14
C TRP A 277 -3.50 -12.80 -12.66
N VAL A 278 -2.35 -12.24 -13.04
CA VAL A 278 -1.05 -12.64 -12.51
C VAL A 278 -0.46 -11.49 -11.73
N VAL A 279 -0.16 -11.72 -10.46
CA VAL A 279 0.53 -10.76 -9.60
C VAL A 279 1.94 -11.26 -9.37
N ARG A 280 2.90 -10.51 -9.90
CA ARG A 280 4.32 -10.70 -9.64
C ARG A 280 4.77 -9.63 -8.68
N GLY A 281 5.62 -9.98 -7.73
CA GLY A 281 6.10 -9.02 -6.77
C GLY A 281 7.52 -9.24 -6.32
N LYS A 282 8.05 -8.19 -5.71
CA LYS A 282 9.38 -8.14 -5.13
C LYS A 282 9.37 -7.28 -3.88
N LEU A 283 10.03 -7.76 -2.82
CA LEU A 283 10.48 -6.89 -1.73
C LEU A 283 11.95 -6.55 -1.95
N PHE A 284 12.34 -5.32 -1.66
CA PHE A 284 13.71 -4.85 -1.81
C PHE A 284 14.19 -4.06 -0.61
N HIS A 285 15.51 -4.05 -0.39
CA HIS A 285 16.15 -3.14 0.55
C HIS A 285 16.06 -1.69 0.04
N PRO A 286 15.51 -0.73 0.79
CA PRO A 286 15.37 0.65 0.35
C PRO A 286 16.60 1.45 0.80
N ASP A 287 17.35 1.98 -0.15
CA ASP A 287 18.52 2.80 0.13
C ASP A 287 18.16 4.29 -0.02
N PRO A 288 18.39 5.17 0.97
CA PRO A 288 18.09 6.60 0.85
C PRO A 288 18.75 7.23 -0.38
N ARG A 289 18.03 8.11 -1.07
CA ARG A 289 18.60 9.00 -2.09
C ARG A 289 19.21 10.21 -1.41
N SER A 290 20.53 10.34 -1.53
CA SER A 290 21.29 11.55 -1.21
C SER A 290 20.91 12.71 -2.10
#